data_AF-A0A2L2ZA25-F1
#
_entry.id   AF-A0A2L2ZA25-F1
#
_cell.length_a   1.000
_cell.length_b   1.000
_cell.length_c   1.000
_cell.angle_alpha   90.00
_cell.angle_beta   90.00
_cell.angle_gamma   90.00
#
_symmetry.space_group_name_H-M   'P 1'
#
loop_
_entity.id
_entity.type
_entity.pdbx_description
1 polymer ?
#
loop_
_entity_poly.entity_id
_entity_poly.type
_entity_poly.pdbx_seq_one_letter_code
_entity_poly.pdbx_strand_id
1 'polypeptide(L)' 'NPDLFDVDIAGEYDADRNAIAGNHYSWPNARAPYGIDSSFSNSHGVMQQGIYDYLMLTCVRFVPSTIEANYFRVFK' A
#
# COMPACT_ATOMS: atom_id res chain seq x y z
N ASN A 1 15.56 -9.60 -8.49
CA ASN A 1 15.41 -9.37 -7.05
C ASN A 1 15.40 -10.74 -6.40
N PRO A 2 16.51 -11.22 -5.82
CA PRO A 2 16.68 -12.66 -5.62
C PRO A 2 15.78 -13.28 -4.54
N ASP A 3 15.08 -12.50 -3.72
CA ASP A 3 14.30 -13.04 -2.57
C ASP A 3 12.85 -12.52 -2.49
N LEU A 4 12.27 -12.06 -3.60
CA LEU A 4 10.84 -11.70 -3.65
C LEU A 4 10.00 -12.88 -4.15
N PHE A 5 8.89 -13.12 -3.48
CA PHE A 5 7.82 -13.99 -3.95
C PHE A 5 7.15 -13.35 -5.19
N ASP A 6 6.77 -14.16 -6.18
CA ASP A 6 6.22 -13.71 -7.47
C ASP A 6 6.95 -12.53 -8.11
N VAL A 7 8.26 -12.39 -7.83
CA VAL A 7 9.16 -11.34 -8.33
C VAL A 7 8.94 -9.95 -7.72
N ASP A 8 7.78 -9.66 -7.12
CA ASP A 8 7.41 -8.34 -6.60
C ASP A 8 6.77 -8.30 -5.19
N ILE A 9 6.59 -9.45 -4.53
CA ILE A 9 6.01 -9.57 -3.19
C ILE A 9 7.11 -9.87 -2.15
N ALA A 10 7.22 -9.03 -1.13
CA ALA A 10 8.12 -9.27 0.00
C ALA A 10 7.46 -10.15 1.06
N GLY A 11 8.18 -11.14 1.59
CA GLY A 11 7.73 -12.02 2.67
C GLY A 11 7.95 -13.50 2.37
N GLU A 12 7.49 -14.35 3.29
CA GLU A 12 7.53 -15.81 3.14
C GLU A 12 6.36 -16.29 2.27
N TYR A 13 6.62 -17.25 1.37
CA TYR A 13 5.63 -17.82 0.46
C TYR A 13 4.58 -18.61 1.23
N ASP A 14 3.30 -18.22 1.09
CA ASP A 14 2.15 -19.02 1.47
C ASP A 14 1.40 -19.42 0.18
N ALA A 15 1.55 -20.68 -0.22
CA ALA A 15 1.02 -21.24 -1.46
C ALA A 15 -0.52 -21.23 -1.55
N ASP A 16 -1.21 -21.03 -0.44
CA ASP A 16 -2.66 -21.19 -0.36
C ASP A 16 -3.45 -19.88 -0.62
N ARG A 17 -2.80 -18.73 -0.91
CA ARG A 17 -3.48 -17.43 -0.79
C ARG A 17 -3.27 -16.46 -1.96
N ASN A 18 -4.16 -16.52 -2.96
CA ASN A 18 -4.37 -15.41 -3.92
C ASN A 18 -5.10 -14.20 -3.30
N ALA A 19 -5.56 -14.33 -2.06
CA ALA A 19 -6.14 -13.26 -1.26
C ALA A 19 -5.70 -13.40 0.20
N ILE A 20 -5.27 -12.30 0.81
CA ILE A 20 -5.01 -12.27 2.24
C ILE A 20 -6.35 -12.34 2.98
N ALA A 21 -6.76 -13.54 3.40
CA ALA A 21 -7.98 -13.71 4.18
C ALA A 21 -7.72 -13.54 5.69
N GLY A 22 -8.24 -12.46 6.26
CA GLY A 22 -8.14 -12.16 7.69
C GLY A 22 -8.24 -10.66 7.94
N ASN A 23 -9.25 -10.23 8.70
CA ASN A 23 -9.46 -8.82 9.01
C ASN A 23 -8.28 -8.18 9.75
N HIS A 24 -7.44 -8.98 10.42
CA HIS A 24 -6.25 -8.51 11.14
C HIS A 24 -5.08 -8.12 10.22
N TYR A 25 -5.11 -8.51 8.94
CA TYR A 25 -4.16 -8.04 7.94
C TYR A 25 -4.66 -6.80 7.18
N SER A 26 -5.91 -6.40 7.40
CA SER A 26 -6.52 -5.25 6.73
C SER A 26 -6.29 -3.96 7.51
N TRP A 27 -6.24 -2.84 6.79
CA TRP A 27 -6.18 -1.52 7.42
C TRP A 27 -7.44 -1.25 8.26
N PRO A 28 -7.31 -0.88 9.54
CA PRO A 28 -8.45 -0.56 10.39
C PRO A 28 -9.31 0.55 9.79
N ASN A 29 -10.64 0.35 9.79
CA ASN A 29 -11.62 1.30 9.25
C ASN A 29 -11.37 1.68 7.78
N ALA A 30 -10.71 0.80 7.01
CA ALA A 30 -10.30 1.05 5.63
C ALA A 30 -9.46 2.34 5.47
N ARG A 31 -8.78 2.79 6.54
CA ARG A 31 -7.93 3.98 6.54
C ARG A 31 -6.46 3.55 6.42
N ALA A 32 -5.85 3.84 5.27
CA ALA A 32 -4.47 3.46 4.96
C ALA A 32 -3.56 4.69 5.03
N PRO A 33 -2.78 4.87 6.12
CA PRO A 33 -1.85 5.99 6.24
C PRO A 33 -0.68 5.81 5.28
N TYR A 34 -0.22 6.89 4.66
CA TYR A 34 0.84 6.83 3.66
C TYR A 34 1.85 7.97 3.75
N GLY A 35 3.06 7.69 3.28
CA GLY A 35 4.11 8.68 3.06
C GLY A 35 4.79 8.45 1.71
N ILE A 36 4.92 9.50 0.90
CA ILE A 36 5.65 9.46 -0.37
C ILE A 36 6.95 10.24 -0.19
N ASP A 37 8.06 9.58 -0.47
CA ASP A 37 9.38 10.21 -0.41
C ASP A 37 9.54 11.26 -1.53
N SER A 38 10.27 12.34 -1.24
CA SER A 38 10.48 13.44 -2.19
C SER A 38 11.20 13.00 -3.47
N SER A 39 11.93 11.89 -3.42
CA SER A 39 12.53 11.23 -4.58
C SER A 39 11.53 10.84 -5.69
N PHE A 40 10.23 10.76 -5.40
CA PHE A 40 9.17 10.47 -6.37
C PHE A 40 8.33 11.68 -6.79
N SER A 41 8.82 12.90 -6.58
CA SER A 41 8.12 14.12 -7.01
C SER A 41 7.64 14.08 -8.48
N ASN A 42 8.46 13.54 -9.38
CA ASN A 42 8.13 13.40 -10.80
C ASN A 42 7.04 12.35 -11.10
N SER A 43 6.80 11.40 -10.19
CA SER A 43 5.80 10.33 -10.34
C SER A 43 4.54 10.56 -9.50
N HIS A 44 4.47 11.71 -8.81
CA HIS A 44 3.37 12.04 -7.90
C HIS A 44 2.00 11.99 -8.60
N GLY A 45 1.90 12.48 -9.83
CA GLY A 45 0.65 12.48 -10.59
C GLY A 45 0.08 11.07 -10.84
N VAL A 46 0.93 10.10 -11.20
CA VAL A 46 0.50 8.71 -11.45
C VAL A 46 0.06 8.05 -10.14
N MET A 47 0.79 8.27 -9.05
CA MET A 47 0.39 7.77 -7.72
C MET A 47 -0.95 8.36 -7.27
N GLN A 48 -1.18 9.65 -7.51
CA GLN A 48 -2.46 10.30 -7.20
C GLN A 48 -3.62 9.74 -8.02
N GLN A 49 -3.41 9.39 -9.29
CA GLN A 49 -4.44 8.75 -10.11
C GLN A 49 -4.85 7.39 -9.51
N GLY A 50 -3.87 6.55 -9.17
CA GLY A 50 -4.17 5.27 -8.52
C GLY A 50 -4.91 5.45 -7.19
N ILE A 51 -4.50 6.40 -6.35
CA ILE A 51 -5.20 6.73 -5.10
C ILE A 51 -6.65 7.16 -5.38
N TYR A 52 -6.87 7.99 -6.41
CA TYR A 52 -8.19 8.49 -6.77
C TYR A 52 -9.15 7.36 -7.18
N ASP A 53 -8.66 6.37 -7.94
CA ASP A 53 -9.48 5.22 -8.34
C ASP A 53 -10.01 4.45 -7.12
N TYR A 54 -9.18 4.24 -6.10
CA TYR A 54 -9.62 3.62 -4.84
C TYR A 54 -10.66 4.47 -4.09
N LEU A 55 -10.48 5.80 -4.06
CA LEU A 55 -11.42 6.70 -3.41
C LEU A 55 -12.80 6.65 -4.08
N MET A 56 -12.84 6.49 -5.40
CA MET A 56 -14.06 6.45 -6.21
C MET A 56 -14.74 5.08 -6.22
N LEU A 57 -13.95 3.99 -6.23
CA LEU A 57 -14.47 2.64 -6.45
C LEU A 57 -14.64 1.83 -5.16
N THR A 58 -14.05 2.29 -4.06
CA THR A 58 -14.02 1.52 -2.80
C THR A 58 -14.26 2.41 -1.57
N CYS A 59 -14.38 1.78 -0.40
CA CYS A 59 -14.42 2.48 0.88
C CYS A 59 -13.02 2.82 1.45
N VAL A 60 -11.93 2.41 0.79
CA VAL A 60 -10.56 2.66 1.26
C VAL A 60 -10.23 4.16 1.18
N ARG A 61 -9.60 4.69 2.22
CA ARG A 61 -9.19 6.09 2.32
C ARG A 61 -7.70 6.18 2.59
N PHE A 62 -6.99 6.76 1.63
CA PHE A 62 -5.57 7.11 1.77
C PHE A 62 -5.45 8.43 2.51
N VAL A 63 -4.65 8.43 3.57
CA VAL A 63 -4.48 9.58 4.47
C VAL A 63 -3.00 9.87 4.68
N PRO A 64 -2.55 11.14 4.57
CA PRO A 64 -1.17 11.47 4.86
C PRO A 64 -0.82 11.05 6.30
N SER A 65 0.22 10.22 6.43
CA SER A 65 0.72 9.78 7.73
C SER A 65 1.39 10.96 8.43
N THR A 66 1.11 11.13 9.72
CA THR A 66 1.74 12.17 10.55
C THR A 66 2.49 11.58 11.73
N ILE A 67 1.94 10.53 12.36
CA ILE A 67 2.50 9.90 13.57
C ILE A 67 2.18 8.39 13.66
N GLU A 68 1.54 7.81 12.64
CA GLU A 68 1.09 6.43 12.68
C GLU A 68 2.27 5.44 12.64
N ALA A 69 2.29 4.50 13.59
CA ALA A 69 3.32 3.45 13.63
C ALA A 69 3.25 2.49 12.43
N ASN A 70 2.02 2.21 11.96
CA ASN A 70 1.76 1.41 10.77
C ASN A 70 1.28 2.33 9.66
N TYR A 71 2.11 2.51 8.63
CA TYR A 71 1.81 3.24 7.41
C TYR A 71 2.59 2.62 6.27
N PHE A 72 2.13 2.77 5.03
CA PHE A 72 2.94 2.34 3.89
C PHE A 72 3.78 3.51 3.38
N ARG A 73 5.05 3.24 3.07
CA ARG A 73 6.02 4.21 2.60
C ARG A 73 6.38 3.89 1.16
N VAL A 74 6.27 4.87 0.27
CA VAL A 74 6.76 4.75 -1.11
C VAL A 74 8.13 5.44 -1.18
N PHE A 75 9.16 4.66 -1.49
CA PHE A 75 10.56 5.09 -1.51
C PHE A 75 11.35 4.30 -2.56
N LYS A 76 12.58 4.76 -2.82
CA LYS A 76 13.50 4.23 -3.85
C LYS A 76 14.65 3.52 -3.19
#